data_AF-A0A7C5IXA7-F1
#
_entry.id   AF-A0A7C5IXA7-F1
#
_cell.length_a   1.000
_cell.length_b   1.000
_cell.length_c   1.000
_cell.angle_alpha   90.00
_cell.angle_beta   90.00
_cell.angle_gamma   90.00
#
_symmetry.space_group_name_H-M   'P 1'
#
loop_
_entity.id
_entity.type
_entity.pdbx_description
1 polymer ?
#
loop_
_entity_poly.entity_id
_entity_poly.type
_entity_poly.pdbx_seq_one_letter_code
_entity_poly.pdbx_strand_id
1 'polypeptide(L)'
;CIVHPLQVLLDYPLAFGALGLAGFFRNRPFVGVNVGILGRFIAHFVSGVIFFASYAPEGMNPAVYSAIYNGSYILPELAISVYIIFLLQESKLLRAFL
;
A
#
# COMPACT_ATOMS: atom_id res chain seq x y z
N CYS A 1 -8.54 12.76 12.64
CA CYS A 1 -7.74 13.73 13.40
C CYS A 1 -6.27 13.36 13.26
N ILE A 2 -5.37 14.34 13.14
CA ILE A 2 -3.93 14.06 13.25
C ILE A 2 -3.65 13.74 14.71
N VAL A 3 -3.24 12.51 14.98
CA VAL A 3 -2.97 12.04 16.34
C VAL A 3 -1.50 12.21 16.72
N HIS A 4 -0.60 12.27 15.74
CA HIS A 4 0.83 12.47 15.96
C HIS A 4 1.53 13.01 14.70
N PRO A 5 2.51 13.92 14.77
CA PRO A 5 3.22 14.40 13.58
C PRO A 5 3.91 13.28 12.77
N LEU A 6 4.49 12.28 13.43
CA LEU A 6 5.10 11.12 12.74
C LEU A 6 4.06 10.22 12.02
N GLN A 7 2.80 10.21 12.47
CA GLN A 7 1.73 9.50 11.78
C GLN A 7 1.50 10.10 10.39
N VAL A 8 1.59 11.43 10.26
CA VAL A 8 1.47 12.12 8.97
C VAL A 8 2.58 11.69 8.01
N LEU A 9 3.81 11.51 8.49
CA LEU A 9 4.91 11.05 7.64
C LEU A 9 4.64 9.64 7.08
N LEU A 10 4.15 8.74 7.93
CA LEU A 10 3.86 7.35 7.56
C LEU A 10 2.66 7.24 6.63
N ASP A 11 1.55 7.92 6.94
CA ASP A 11 0.30 7.78 6.18
C ASP A 11 0.25 8.59 4.88
N TYR A 12 1.18 9.53 4.68
CA TYR A 12 1.21 10.39 3.49
C TYR A 12 2.55 10.26 2.73
N PRO A 13 3.64 11.02 3.00
CA PRO A 13 4.87 10.93 2.20
C PRO A 13 5.44 9.52 2.04
N LEU A 14 5.52 8.73 3.11
CA LEU A 14 6.11 7.39 3.04
C LEU A 14 5.19 6.40 2.34
N ALA A 15 3.89 6.40 2.68
CA ALA A 15 2.90 5.53 2.03
C ALA A 15 2.83 5.77 0.51
N PHE A 16 2.71 7.02 0.08
CA PHE A 16 2.62 7.36 -1.35
C PHE A 16 3.99 7.33 -2.04
N GLY A 17 5.07 7.67 -1.33
CA GLY A 17 6.44 7.56 -1.84
C GLY A 17 6.85 6.11 -2.10
N ALA A 18 6.37 5.17 -1.30
CA ALA A 18 6.62 3.73 -1.48
C ALA A 18 6.07 3.20 -2.82
N LEU A 19 5.02 3.80 -3.38
CA LEU A 19 4.54 3.45 -4.73
C LEU A 19 5.64 3.66 -5.80
N GLY A 20 6.56 4.61 -5.57
CA GLY A 20 7.71 4.84 -6.44
C GLY A 20 8.67 3.65 -6.54
N LEU A 21 8.66 2.72 -5.55
CA LEU A 21 9.45 1.48 -5.62
C LEU A 21 9.07 0.61 -6.82
N ALA A 22 7.84 0.74 -7.33
CA ALA A 22 7.41 0.05 -8.54
C ALA A 22 8.29 0.39 -9.76
N GLY A 23 8.83 1.61 -9.82
CA GLY A 23 9.69 2.09 -10.91
C GLY A 23 11.00 1.31 -11.05
N PHE A 24 11.53 0.74 -9.95
CA PHE A 24 12.71 -0.13 -10.01
C PHE A 24 12.46 -1.43 -10.79
N PHE A 25 11.20 -1.83 -10.95
CA PHE A 25 10.79 -3.04 -11.65
C PHE A 25 10.16 -2.74 -13.00
N ARG A 26 10.63 -1.72 -13.72
CA ARG A 26 10.12 -1.31 -15.05
C ARG A 26 9.92 -2.45 -16.05
N ASN A 27 10.80 -3.46 -16.03
CA ASN A 27 10.75 -4.61 -16.94
C ASN A 27 9.90 -5.78 -16.40
N ARG A 28 9.37 -5.66 -15.18
CA ARG A 28 8.52 -6.65 -14.49
C ARG A 28 7.37 -5.91 -13.79
N PRO A 29 6.43 -5.32 -14.54
CA PRO A 29 5.44 -4.38 -14.01
C PRO A 29 4.54 -5.00 -12.93
N PHE A 30 4.22 -6.30 -13.03
CA PHE A 30 3.50 -7.02 -11.98
C PHE A 30 4.28 -7.06 -10.66
N VAL A 31 5.58 -7.30 -10.69
CA VAL A 31 6.43 -7.26 -9.50
C VAL A 31 6.48 -5.85 -8.95
N GLY A 32 6.62 -4.85 -9.83
CA GLY A 32 6.63 -3.43 -9.44
C GLY A 32 5.38 -3.02 -8.67
N VAL A 33 4.19 -3.31 -9.20
CA VAL A 33 2.93 -2.97 -8.53
C VAL A 33 2.78 -3.68 -7.19
N ASN A 34 3.13 -4.97 -7.10
CA ASN A 34 3.09 -5.69 -5.83
C ASN A 34 4.04 -5.07 -4.79
N VAL A 35 5.27 -4.72 -5.19
CA VAL A 35 6.26 -4.11 -4.29
C VAL A 35 5.83 -2.71 -3.85
N GLY A 36 5.31 -1.88 -4.76
CA GLY A 36 4.85 -0.53 -4.43
C GLY A 36 3.69 -0.55 -3.45
N ILE A 37 2.68 -1.40 -3.70
CA ILE A 37 1.50 -1.52 -2.84
C ILE A 37 1.86 -2.18 -1.49
N LEU A 38 2.78 -3.15 -1.48
CA LEU A 38 3.29 -3.73 -0.24
C LEU A 38 4.01 -2.67 0.62
N GLY A 39 4.83 -1.82 0.00
CA GLY A 39 5.48 -0.72 0.71
C GLY A 39 4.47 0.25 1.34
N ARG A 40 3.40 0.57 0.61
CA ARG A 40 2.27 1.36 1.13
C ARG A 40 1.55 0.65 2.28
N PHE A 41 1.30 -0.66 2.15
CA PHE A 41 0.69 -1.46 3.22
C PHE A 41 1.54 -1.44 4.49
N ILE A 42 2.87 -1.60 4.37
CA ILE A 42 3.77 -1.57 5.53
C ILE A 42 3.70 -0.22 6.25
N ALA A 43 3.70 0.90 5.51
CA ALA A 43 3.60 2.23 6.09
C ALA A 43 2.30 2.42 6.89
N HIS A 44 1.16 2.07 6.31
CA HIS A 44 -0.14 2.15 6.99
C HIS A 44 -0.30 1.12 8.11
N PHE A 45 0.26 -0.07 7.96
CA PHE A 45 0.26 -1.10 8.99
C PHE A 45 1.02 -0.62 10.23
N VAL A 46 2.23 -0.08 10.05
CA VAL A 46 3.05 0.48 11.14
C VAL A 46 2.33 1.68 11.77
N SER A 47 1.75 2.57 10.96
CA SER A 47 0.94 3.68 11.48
C SER A 47 -0.24 3.18 12.32
N GLY A 48 -0.96 2.16 11.83
CA GLY A 48 -2.10 1.56 12.51
C GLY A 48 -1.72 0.93 13.86
N VAL A 49 -0.58 0.24 13.92
CA VAL A 49 -0.08 -0.37 15.16
C VAL A 49 0.37 0.68 16.18
N ILE A 50 1.03 1.75 15.74
CA ILE A 50 1.61 2.75 16.66
C ILE A 50 0.56 3.77 17.12
N PHE A 51 -0.28 4.25 16.21
CA PHE A 51 -1.15 5.41 16.44
C PHE A 51 -2.63 5.08 16.51
N PHE A 52 -3.07 3.94 15.97
CA PHE A 52 -4.47 3.55 15.93
C PHE A 52 -4.77 2.26 16.74
N ALA A 53 -3.83 1.80 17.56
CA ALA A 53 -4.04 0.66 18.46
C ALA A 53 -5.23 0.85 19.40
N SER A 54 -5.55 2.09 19.78
CA SER A 54 -6.69 2.42 20.63
C SER A 54 -8.06 2.15 19.99
N TYR A 55 -8.12 1.97 18.67
CA TYR A 55 -9.34 1.59 17.96
C TYR A 55 -9.53 0.08 17.88
N ALA A 56 -8.54 -0.72 18.32
CA ALA A 56 -8.68 -2.17 18.38
C ALA A 56 -9.75 -2.56 19.41
N PRO A 57 -10.66 -3.50 19.09
CA PRO A 57 -11.60 -4.07 20.04
C PRO A 57 -10.90 -4.62 21.29
N GLU A 58 -11.60 -4.62 22.43
CA GLU A 58 -11.06 -5.19 23.66
C GLU A 58 -10.62 -6.65 23.45
N GLY A 59 -9.39 -6.96 23.87
CA GLY A 59 -8.78 -8.28 23.71
C GLY A 59 -8.19 -8.57 22.32
N MET A 60 -8.33 -7.67 21.34
CA MET A 60 -7.73 -7.84 20.01
C MET A 60 -6.30 -7.32 19.98
N ASN A 61 -5.37 -8.11 19.42
CA ASN A 61 -4.00 -7.66 19.21
C ASN A 61 -3.97 -6.47 18.21
N PRO A 62 -3.36 -5.31 18.54
CA PRO A 62 -3.29 -4.15 17.66
C PRO A 62 -2.68 -4.43 16.28
N ALA A 63 -1.72 -5.36 16.18
CA ALA A 63 -1.17 -5.79 14.90
C ALA A 63 -2.21 -6.52 14.04
N VAL A 64 -3.01 -7.39 14.64
CA VAL A 64 -4.08 -8.09 13.90
C VAL A 64 -5.15 -7.08 13.45
N TYR A 65 -5.54 -6.16 14.32
CA TYR A 65 -6.48 -5.10 13.99
C TYR A 65 -5.97 -4.24 12.82
N SER A 66 -4.72 -3.75 12.91
CA SER A 66 -4.09 -2.95 11.87
C SER A 66 -3.96 -3.72 10.54
N ALA A 67 -3.59 -5.01 10.57
CA ALA A 67 -3.49 -5.83 9.37
C ALA A 67 -4.83 -6.01 8.67
N ILE A 68 -5.90 -6.31 9.42
CA ILE A 68 -7.25 -6.48 8.87
C ILE A 68 -7.78 -5.15 8.33
N TYR A 69 -7.68 -4.08 9.11
CA TYR A 69 -8.16 -2.77 8.71
C TYR A 69 -7.46 -2.29 7.44
N ASN A 70 -6.13 -2.28 7.43
CA ASN A 70 -5.36 -1.83 6.25
C ASN A 70 -5.47 -2.80 5.07
N GLY A 71 -5.50 -4.10 5.34
CA GLY A 71 -5.64 -5.12 4.31
C GLY A 71 -6.99 -5.04 3.60
N SER A 72 -8.06 -4.66 4.31
CA SER A 72 -9.42 -4.63 3.77
C SER A 72 -9.60 -3.70 2.56
N TYR A 73 -8.88 -2.57 2.52
CA TYR A 73 -8.94 -1.62 1.40
C TYR A 73 -7.73 -1.72 0.46
N ILE A 74 -6.56 -2.11 0.96
CA ILE A 74 -5.35 -2.25 0.13
C ILE A 74 -5.41 -3.51 -0.74
N LEU A 75 -6.02 -4.60 -0.27
CA LEU A 75 -6.12 -5.82 -1.08
C LEU A 75 -7.01 -5.63 -2.33
N PRO A 76 -8.22 -5.03 -2.24
CA PRO A 76 -8.97 -4.64 -3.45
C PRO A 76 -8.20 -3.68 -4.36
N GLU A 77 -7.48 -2.71 -3.79
CA GLU A 77 -6.63 -1.79 -4.56
C GLU A 77 -5.54 -2.53 -5.34
N LEU A 78 -4.89 -3.52 -4.71
CA LEU A 78 -3.90 -4.38 -5.36
C LEU A 78 -4.52 -5.15 -6.52
N ALA A 79 -5.68 -5.76 -6.32
CA ALA A 79 -6.37 -6.52 -7.35
C ALA A 79 -6.71 -5.63 -8.57
N ILE A 80 -7.26 -4.44 -8.33
CA ILE A 80 -7.58 -3.47 -9.38
C ILE A 80 -6.30 -3.01 -10.10
N SER A 81 -5.25 -2.69 -9.35
CA SER A 81 -3.99 -2.22 -9.92
C SER A 81 -3.30 -3.28 -10.78
N VAL A 82 -3.27 -4.53 -10.32
CA VAL A 82 -2.76 -5.68 -11.10
C VAL A 82 -3.58 -5.89 -12.37
N TYR A 83 -4.91 -5.78 -12.28
CA TYR A 83 -5.79 -5.89 -13.44
C TYR A 83 -5.55 -4.78 -14.46
N ILE A 84 -5.36 -3.53 -14.01
CA ILE A 84 -5.03 -2.40 -14.89
C ILE A 84 -3.67 -2.62 -15.58
N ILE A 85 -2.64 -3.06 -14.84
CA ILE A 85 -1.34 -3.38 -15.44
C ILE A 85 -1.45 -4.49 -16.49
N PHE A 86 -2.25 -5.52 -16.22
CA PHE A 86 -2.53 -6.57 -17.19
C PHE A 86 -3.13 -5.99 -18.49
N LEU A 87 -4.18 -5.17 -18.39
CA LEU A 87 -4.79 -4.53 -19.56
C LEU A 87 -3.81 -3.61 -20.33
N LEU A 88 -2.97 -2.86 -19.61
CA LEU A 88 -1.97 -1.98 -20.21
C LEU A 88 -0.85 -2.75 -20.93
N GLN A 89 -0.54 -3.96 -20.47
CA GLN A 89 0.48 -4.81 -21.07
C GLN A 89 -0.05 -5.46 -22.36
N GLU A 90 -1.30 -5.95 -22.33
CA GLU A 90 -1.99 -6.53 -23.49
C GLU A 90 -2.23 -5.50 -24.60
N SER A 91 -2.64 -4.28 -24.24
CA SER A 91 -2.87 -3.19 -25.20
C SER A 91 -1.60 -2.61 -25.84
N LYS A 92 -0.40 -3.11 -25.48
CA LYS A 92 0.92 -2.57 -25.85
C LYS A 92 1.14 -1.10 -25.46
N LEU A 93 0.20 -0.45 -24.77
CA LEU A 93 0.33 0.94 -24.30
C LEU A 93 1.51 1.09 -23.35
N LEU A 94 1.80 0.08 -22.52
CA LEU A 94 2.99 0.10 -21.65
C LEU A 94 4.32 0.23 -22.42
N ARG A 95 4.41 -0.24 -23.68
CA ARG A 95 5.63 -0.07 -24.50
C ARG A 95 5.84 1.37 -24.97
N ALA A 96 4.81 2.21 -24.94
CA ALA A 96 4.94 3.63 -25.29
C ALA A 96 5.55 4.46 -24.15
N PHE A 97 5.53 3.95 -22.92
CA PHE A 97 6.00 4.65 -21.71
C PHE A 97 7.30 4.05 -21.11
N LEU A 98 7.78 2.92 -21.63
CA LEU A 98 9.01 2.23 -21.22
C LEU A 98 10.12 2.41 -22.26
#